data_AF-A0A0S7YA94-F1
#
_entry.id   AF-A0A0S7YA94-F1
#
_cell.length_a   1.000
_cell.length_b   1.000
_cell.length_c   1.000
_cell.angle_alpha   90.00
_cell.angle_beta   90.00
_cell.angle_gamma   90.00
#
_symmetry.space_group_name_H-M   'P 1'
#
loop_
_entity.id
_entity.type
_entity.pdbx_description
1 polymer ?
#
loop_
_entity_poly.entity_id
_entity_poly.type
_entity_poly.pdbx_seq_one_letter_code
_entity_poly.pdbx_strand_id
1 'polypeptide(L)'
;MNFLEQIFNEILYQPLLNALVLLYGFLPGHDFGIAIIVLTILIRIALSPLMVQSIKSQKNLSNIQTKSQEIQLKHKNNKEKQAQELMELYQREKINPLGGCLPVLIQLPVLIALYRVFWKGLQPEALNLLYNFVLRPEAINPYFLGVLDLSQPNLVLAVLAGISQYFQAKMMVPKKEKSKSKEPLDQFSKQLTQQTLYFFPAFTFFILLKLPAAVGLYWLVTILFTMIQQYFIYPSYSKT
;
A
#
# COMPACT_ATOMS: atom_id res chain seq x y z
N MET A 1 -21.38 -11.12 -17.49
CA MET A 1 -20.14 -10.79 -16.76
C MET A 1 -18.96 -11.11 -17.64
N ASN A 2 -17.99 -10.21 -17.74
CA ASN A 2 -16.79 -10.44 -18.55
C ASN A 2 -15.86 -11.43 -17.82
N PHE A 3 -15.06 -12.22 -18.56
CA PHE A 3 -14.15 -13.22 -17.98
C PHE A 3 -13.26 -12.66 -16.85
N LEU A 4 -12.71 -11.46 -17.03
CA LEU A 4 -11.90 -10.78 -16.01
C LEU A 4 -12.68 -10.43 -14.74
N GLU A 5 -13.96 -10.09 -14.88
CA GLU A 5 -14.83 -9.79 -13.75
C GLU A 5 -15.13 -11.05 -12.94
N GLN A 6 -15.31 -12.19 -13.63
CA GLN A 6 -15.50 -13.49 -12.99
C GLN A 6 -14.25 -13.88 -12.19
N ILE A 7 -13.06 -13.81 -12.81
CA ILE A 7 -11.79 -14.07 -12.10
C ILE A 7 -11.63 -13.16 -10.89
N PHE A 8 -11.89 -11.86 -11.05
CA PHE A 8 -11.80 -10.90 -9.94
C PHE A 8 -12.75 -11.27 -8.80
N ASN A 9 -13.97 -11.69 -9.12
CA ASN A 9 -14.96 -12.05 -8.11
C ASN A 9 -14.57 -13.32 -7.36
N GLU A 10 -14.20 -14.38 -8.08
CA GLU A 10 -13.89 -15.69 -7.52
C GLU A 10 -12.55 -15.71 -6.75
N ILE A 11 -11.54 -14.97 -7.23
CA ILE A 11 -10.19 -15.01 -6.64
C ILE A 11 -10.02 -13.96 -5.54
N LEU A 12 -10.64 -12.79 -5.67
CA LEU A 12 -10.45 -11.68 -4.72
C LEU A 12 -11.71 -11.38 -3.93
N TYR A 13 -12.80 -10.98 -4.58
CA TYR A 13 -13.96 -10.45 -3.86
C TYR A 13 -14.62 -11.46 -2.92
N GLN A 14 -14.97 -12.65 -3.43
CA GLN A 14 -15.68 -13.66 -2.65
C GLN A 14 -14.82 -14.25 -1.53
N PRO A 15 -13.53 -14.61 -1.73
CA PRO A 15 -12.68 -15.05 -0.63
C PRO A 15 -12.51 -13.98 0.44
N LEU A 16 -12.33 -12.71 0.06
CA LEU A 16 -12.17 -11.61 1.02
C LEU A 16 -13.46 -11.33 1.80
N LEU A 17 -14.63 -11.41 1.15
CA LEU A 17 -15.93 -11.32 1.82
C LEU A 17 -16.10 -12.44 2.83
N ASN A 18 -15.85 -13.68 2.41
CA ASN A 18 -15.97 -14.86 3.26
C ASN A 18 -15.02 -14.81 4.45
N ALA A 19 -13.77 -14.41 4.21
CA ALA A 19 -12.78 -14.23 5.27
C ALA A 19 -13.24 -13.15 6.27
N LEU A 20 -13.77 -12.02 5.80
CA LEU A 20 -14.27 -10.97 6.68
C LEU A 20 -15.44 -11.45 7.54
N VAL A 21 -16.44 -12.10 6.93
CA VAL A 21 -17.64 -12.58 7.64
C VAL A 21 -17.29 -13.71 8.60
N LEU A 22 -16.39 -14.62 8.21
CA LEU A 22 -15.88 -15.67 9.09
C LEU A 22 -15.15 -15.07 10.30
N LEU A 23 -14.28 -14.09 10.09
CA LEU A 23 -13.58 -13.39 11.18
C LEU A 23 -14.57 -12.66 12.09
N TYR A 24 -15.55 -11.96 11.53
CA TYR A 24 -16.61 -11.30 12.30
C TYR A 24 -17.42 -12.28 13.16
N GLY A 25 -17.74 -13.47 12.63
CA GLY A 25 -18.45 -14.52 13.37
C GLY A 25 -17.60 -15.21 14.45
N PHE A 26 -16.30 -15.38 14.21
CA PHE A 26 -15.40 -16.09 15.11
C PHE A 26 -14.83 -15.20 16.23
N LEU A 27 -14.65 -13.91 15.98
CA LEU A 27 -14.06 -12.98 16.94
C LEU A 27 -15.05 -12.67 18.08
N PRO A 28 -14.56 -12.62 19.33
CA PRO A 28 -15.41 -12.34 20.48
C PRO A 28 -15.99 -10.92 20.37
N GLY A 29 -17.29 -10.80 20.61
CA GLY A 29 -18.00 -9.52 20.56
C GLY A 29 -18.42 -9.07 19.16
N HIS A 30 -18.16 -9.86 18.12
CA HIS A 30 -18.57 -9.56 16.74
C HIS A 30 -18.16 -8.13 16.31
N ASP A 31 -16.93 -7.74 16.60
CA ASP A 31 -16.44 -6.40 16.30
C ASP A 31 -15.93 -6.31 14.86
N PHE A 32 -16.57 -5.44 14.08
CA PHE A 32 -16.27 -5.30 12.66
C PHE A 32 -14.90 -4.69 12.39
N GLY A 33 -14.46 -3.73 13.21
CA GLY A 33 -13.14 -3.13 13.04
C GLY A 33 -12.01 -4.09 13.43
N ILE A 34 -12.18 -4.91 14.46
CA ILE A 34 -11.23 -5.98 14.78
C ILE A 34 -11.16 -6.99 13.63
N ALA A 35 -12.30 -7.38 13.06
CA ALA A 35 -12.34 -8.27 11.88
C ALA A 35 -11.55 -7.68 10.70
N ILE A 36 -11.69 -6.37 10.42
CA ILE A 36 -10.91 -5.68 9.39
C ILE A 36 -9.42 -5.70 9.72
N ILE A 37 -9.02 -5.39 10.96
CA ILE A 37 -7.61 -5.37 11.37
C ILE A 37 -6.98 -6.75 11.16
N VAL A 38 -7.63 -7.81 11.64
CA VAL A 38 -7.15 -9.19 11.51
C VAL A 38 -7.08 -9.59 10.04
N LEU A 39 -8.12 -9.32 9.25
CA LEU A 39 -8.12 -9.59 7.81
C LEU A 39 -6.95 -8.89 7.11
N THR A 40 -6.72 -7.62 7.44
CA THR A 40 -5.62 -6.82 6.88
C THR A 40 -4.27 -7.46 7.20
N ILE A 41 -4.05 -7.87 8.45
CA ILE A 41 -2.81 -8.52 8.87
C ILE A 41 -2.62 -9.85 8.14
N LEU A 42 -3.67 -10.67 7.97
CA LEU A 42 -3.59 -11.93 7.24
C LEU A 42 -3.21 -11.71 5.77
N ILE A 43 -3.83 -10.74 5.10
CA ILE A 43 -3.47 -10.35 3.72
C ILE A 43 -2.01 -9.91 3.67
N ARG A 44 -1.57 -9.08 4.63
CA ARG A 44 -0.20 -8.56 4.69
C ARG A 44 0.83 -9.67 4.93
N ILE A 45 0.51 -10.67 5.74
CA ILE A 45 1.36 -11.84 5.96
C ILE A 45 1.44 -12.68 4.68
N ALA A 46 0.31 -12.97 4.04
CA ALA A 46 0.27 -13.74 2.79
C ALA A 46 1.07 -13.05 1.67
N LEU A 47 1.01 -11.73 1.58
CA LEU A 47 1.74 -10.93 0.59
C LEU A 47 3.14 -10.48 1.08
N SER A 48 3.53 -10.81 2.31
CA SER A 48 4.81 -10.41 2.92
C SER A 48 6.04 -10.77 2.07
N PRO A 49 6.21 -12.00 1.54
CA PRO A 49 7.41 -12.34 0.77
C PRO A 49 7.57 -11.46 -0.48
N LEU A 50 6.47 -11.06 -1.09
CA LEU A 50 6.45 -10.15 -2.23
C LEU A 50 6.77 -8.71 -1.79
N MET A 51 6.15 -8.24 -0.70
CA MET A 51 6.37 -6.89 -0.18
C MET A 51 7.83 -6.69 0.26
N VAL A 52 8.43 -7.69 0.92
CA VAL A 52 9.85 -7.67 1.32
C VAL A 52 10.77 -7.50 0.11
N GLN A 53 10.51 -8.22 -0.98
CA GLN A 53 11.29 -8.08 -2.22
C GLN A 53 11.19 -6.67 -2.78
N SER A 54 9.99 -6.07 -2.78
CA SER A 54 9.85 -4.71 -3.27
C SER A 54 10.52 -3.68 -2.37
N ILE A 55 10.40 -3.81 -1.05
CA ILE A 55 11.06 -2.92 -0.09
C ILE A 55 12.58 -2.97 -0.30
N LYS A 56 13.14 -4.17 -0.55
CA LYS A 56 14.55 -4.36 -0.92
C LYS A 56 14.90 -3.66 -2.24
N SER A 57 14.11 -3.86 -3.30
CA SER A 57 14.33 -3.19 -4.59
C SER A 57 14.32 -1.67 -4.47
N GLN A 58 13.37 -1.11 -3.71
CA GLN A 58 13.29 0.32 -3.44
C GLN A 58 14.52 0.83 -2.70
N LYS A 59 15.03 0.08 -1.72
CA LYS A 59 16.26 0.43 -1.00
C LYS A 59 17.48 0.41 -1.91
N ASN A 60 17.61 -0.59 -2.78
CA ASN A 60 18.71 -0.67 -3.75
C ASN A 60 18.67 0.48 -4.76
N LEU A 61 17.50 0.83 -5.28
CA LEU A 61 17.30 1.99 -6.15
C LEU A 61 17.67 3.30 -5.46
N SER A 62 17.33 3.43 -4.18
CA SER A 62 17.72 4.56 -3.34
C SER A 62 19.24 4.69 -3.21
N ASN A 63 19.97 3.57 -3.05
CA ASN A 63 21.42 3.57 -2.91
C ASN A 63 22.16 4.01 -4.19
N ILE A 64 21.61 3.74 -5.37
CA ILE A 64 22.22 4.16 -6.65
C ILE A 64 21.72 5.51 -7.16
N GLN A 65 20.85 6.20 -6.41
CA GLN A 65 20.20 7.42 -6.86
C GLN A 65 21.20 8.50 -7.31
N THR A 66 22.33 8.64 -6.61
CA THR A 66 23.40 9.58 -6.99
C THR A 66 24.02 9.23 -8.34
N LYS A 67 24.39 7.95 -8.56
CA LYS A 67 24.94 7.47 -9.83
C LYS A 67 23.93 7.67 -10.98
N SER A 68 22.65 7.38 -10.71
CA SER A 68 21.58 7.64 -11.68
C SER A 68 21.46 9.13 -12.02
N GLN A 69 21.60 10.02 -11.04
CA GLN A 69 21.59 11.46 -11.28
C GLN A 69 22.78 11.92 -12.14
N GLU A 70 23.99 11.43 -11.87
CA GLU A 70 25.18 11.77 -12.66
C GLU A 70 25.02 11.41 -14.14
N ILE A 71 24.49 10.22 -14.44
CA ILE A 71 24.18 9.79 -15.83
C ILE A 71 23.17 10.75 -16.48
N GLN A 72 22.13 11.10 -15.74
CA GLN A 72 21.12 12.02 -16.23
C GLN A 72 21.66 13.45 -16.47
N LEU A 73 22.67 13.88 -15.70
CA LEU A 73 23.37 15.15 -15.91
C LEU A 73 24.30 15.10 -17.12
N LYS A 74 25.03 13.99 -17.29
CA LYS A 74 25.97 13.78 -18.39
C LYS A 74 25.28 13.77 -19.77
N HIS A 75 24.05 13.24 -19.84
CA HIS A 75 23.30 13.07 -21.10
C HIS A 75 21.98 13.86 -21.15
N LYS A 76 21.93 15.07 -20.58
CA LYS A 76 20.69 15.89 -20.56
C LYS A 76 20.01 16.05 -21.92
N ASN A 77 20.80 16.20 -22.98
CA ASN A 77 20.33 16.47 -24.34
C ASN A 77 20.15 15.20 -25.18
N ASN A 78 20.49 14.02 -24.66
CA ASN A 78 20.38 12.76 -25.38
C ASN A 78 19.63 11.73 -24.52
N LYS A 79 18.31 11.72 -24.64
CA LYS A 79 17.41 10.84 -23.88
C LYS A 79 17.66 9.36 -24.13
N GLU A 80 18.03 9.00 -25.35
CA GLU A 80 18.30 7.62 -25.73
C GLU A 80 19.56 7.10 -25.01
N LYS A 81 20.66 7.86 -25.09
CA LYS A 81 21.91 7.54 -24.40
C LYS A 81 21.75 7.57 -22.88
N GLN A 82 20.94 8.50 -22.36
CA GLN A 82 20.56 8.56 -20.95
C GLN A 82 19.84 7.26 -20.50
N ALA A 83 18.86 6.80 -21.26
CA ALA A 83 18.12 5.58 -20.94
C ALA A 83 19.02 4.33 -21.02
N GLN A 84 19.89 4.27 -22.02
CA GLN A 84 20.84 3.16 -22.20
C GLN A 84 21.82 3.06 -21.03
N GLU A 85 22.55 4.15 -20.70
CA GLU A 85 23.51 4.12 -19.58
C GLU A 85 22.83 3.86 -18.23
N LEU A 86 21.58 4.33 -18.05
CA LEU A 86 20.81 4.04 -16.85
C LEU A 86 20.44 2.55 -16.75
N MET A 87 20.08 1.92 -17.86
CA MET A 87 19.82 0.48 -17.90
C MET A 87 21.10 -0.33 -17.67
N GLU A 88 22.22 0.08 -18.27
CA GLU A 88 23.54 -0.54 -18.02
C GLU A 88 23.95 -0.42 -16.55
N LEU A 89 23.69 0.72 -15.90
CA LEU A 89 23.88 0.87 -14.46
C LEU A 89 23.04 -0.13 -13.67
N TYR A 90 21.74 -0.26 -13.98
CA TYR A 90 20.86 -1.21 -13.30
C TYR A 90 21.33 -2.66 -13.49
N GLN A 91 21.79 -3.03 -14.69
CA GLN A 91 22.33 -4.36 -14.97
C GLN A 91 23.65 -4.62 -14.22
N ARG A 92 24.57 -3.65 -14.23
CA ARG A 92 25.86 -3.75 -13.53
C ARG A 92 25.69 -3.91 -12.03
N GLU A 93 24.76 -3.15 -11.44
CA GLU A 93 24.43 -3.21 -10.01
C GLU A 93 23.46 -4.36 -9.69
N LYS A 94 23.00 -5.12 -10.70
CA LYS A 94 22.03 -6.23 -10.59
C LYS A 94 20.73 -5.84 -9.89
N ILE A 95 20.22 -4.64 -10.21
CA ILE A 95 18.99 -4.06 -9.65
C ILE A 95 17.86 -4.18 -10.66
N ASN A 96 16.70 -4.70 -10.22
CA ASN A 96 15.48 -4.69 -11.02
C ASN A 96 14.65 -3.41 -10.73
N PRO A 97 14.51 -2.48 -11.69
CA PRO A 97 13.74 -1.24 -11.50
C PRO A 97 12.24 -1.48 -11.32
N LEU A 98 11.69 -2.57 -11.88
CA LEU A 98 10.28 -2.93 -11.78
C LEU A 98 9.91 -3.51 -10.41
N GLY A 99 10.90 -3.96 -9.63
CA GLY A 99 10.68 -4.49 -8.29
C GLY A 99 10.04 -3.47 -7.34
N GLY A 100 10.25 -2.17 -7.58
CA GLY A 100 9.67 -1.09 -6.77
C GLY A 100 8.18 -0.83 -7.01
N CYS A 101 7.67 -1.05 -8.23
CA CYS A 101 6.27 -0.77 -8.58
C CYS A 101 5.36 -2.01 -8.48
N LEU A 102 5.94 -3.21 -8.40
CA LEU A 102 5.21 -4.48 -8.31
C LEU A 102 4.16 -4.53 -7.17
N PRO A 103 4.41 -4.01 -5.95
CA PRO A 103 3.39 -4.00 -4.91
C PRO A 103 2.18 -3.17 -5.29
N VAL A 104 2.37 -2.03 -5.96
CA VAL A 104 1.25 -1.16 -6.33
C VAL A 104 0.31 -1.87 -7.29
N LEU A 105 0.87 -2.58 -8.27
CA LEU A 105 0.09 -3.34 -9.25
C LEU A 105 -0.77 -4.45 -8.60
N ILE A 106 -0.25 -5.10 -7.56
CA ILE A 106 -0.96 -6.17 -6.85
C ILE A 106 -1.91 -5.60 -5.78
N GLN A 107 -1.52 -4.48 -5.16
CA GLN A 107 -2.29 -3.81 -4.12
C GLN A 107 -3.57 -3.18 -4.68
N LEU A 108 -3.55 -2.65 -5.91
CA LEU A 108 -4.70 -1.99 -6.53
C LEU A 108 -5.92 -2.92 -6.67
N PRO A 109 -5.83 -4.14 -7.27
CA PRO A 109 -6.93 -5.09 -7.31
C PRO A 109 -7.45 -5.48 -5.92
N VAL A 110 -6.56 -5.71 -4.95
CA VAL A 110 -6.94 -6.05 -3.56
C VAL A 110 -7.69 -4.90 -2.90
N LEU A 111 -7.25 -3.66 -3.09
CA LEU A 111 -7.93 -2.47 -2.57
C LEU A 111 -9.33 -2.33 -3.17
N ILE A 112 -9.48 -2.53 -4.49
CA ILE A 112 -10.79 -2.48 -5.17
C ILE A 112 -11.71 -3.59 -4.62
N ALA A 113 -11.18 -4.79 -4.40
CA ALA A 113 -11.95 -5.91 -3.86
C ALA A 113 -12.43 -5.60 -2.44
N LEU A 114 -11.54 -5.14 -1.56
CA LEU A 114 -11.89 -4.76 -0.19
C LEU A 114 -12.87 -3.59 -0.13
N TYR A 115 -12.71 -2.58 -0.98
CA TYR A 115 -13.70 -1.51 -1.10
C TYR A 115 -15.08 -2.06 -1.45
N ARG A 116 -15.15 -2.98 -2.42
CA ARG A 116 -16.41 -3.65 -2.79
C ARG A 116 -16.96 -4.49 -1.64
N VAL A 117 -16.11 -5.17 -0.87
CA VAL A 117 -16.51 -5.94 0.32
C VAL A 117 -17.11 -5.02 1.38
N PHE A 118 -16.46 -3.90 1.71
CA PHE A 118 -16.98 -2.97 2.72
C PHE A 118 -18.23 -2.24 2.27
N TRP A 119 -18.38 -1.96 0.97
CA TRP A 119 -19.54 -1.23 0.44
C TRP A 119 -20.73 -2.13 0.12
N LYS A 120 -20.51 -3.22 -0.63
CA LYS A 120 -21.58 -4.13 -1.10
C LYS A 120 -21.69 -5.39 -0.26
N GLY A 121 -20.60 -5.82 0.37
CA GLY A 121 -20.55 -7.06 1.17
C GLY A 121 -21.38 -7.03 2.45
N LEU A 122 -21.80 -5.85 2.90
CA LEU A 122 -22.69 -5.66 4.04
C LEU A 122 -24.18 -5.79 3.68
N GLN A 123 -24.51 -5.91 2.40
CA GLN A 123 -25.90 -6.04 1.94
C GLN A 123 -26.37 -7.50 2.04
N PRO A 124 -27.66 -7.76 2.34
CA PRO A 124 -28.20 -9.13 2.46
C PRO A 124 -27.96 -10.00 1.22
N GLU A 125 -27.93 -9.40 0.03
CA GLU A 125 -27.72 -10.09 -1.24
C GLU A 125 -26.29 -10.63 -1.35
N ALA A 126 -25.31 -9.90 -0.81
CA ALA A 126 -23.91 -10.33 -0.84
C ALA A 126 -23.66 -11.54 0.08
N LEU A 127 -24.47 -11.71 1.13
CA LEU A 127 -24.40 -12.87 2.02
C LEU A 127 -24.81 -14.18 1.34
N ASN A 128 -25.42 -14.13 0.15
CA ASN A 128 -25.67 -15.33 -0.66
C ASN A 128 -24.39 -15.86 -1.34
N LEU A 129 -23.29 -15.09 -1.34
CA LEU A 129 -21.99 -15.50 -1.87
C LEU A 129 -21.10 -16.16 -0.81
N LEU A 130 -21.63 -16.39 0.40
CA LEU A 130 -20.93 -17.08 1.45
C LEU A 130 -20.73 -18.55 1.10
N TYR A 131 -19.55 -19.08 1.44
CA TYR A 131 -19.27 -20.50 1.36
C TYR A 131 -20.09 -21.25 2.41
N ASN A 132 -20.40 -22.52 2.12
CA ASN A 132 -21.28 -23.35 2.96
C ASN A 132 -20.80 -23.49 4.42
N PHE A 133 -19.50 -23.31 4.68
CA PHE A 133 -18.92 -23.39 6.01
C PHE A 133 -18.90 -22.05 6.77
N VAL A 134 -19.26 -20.94 6.11
CA VAL A 134 -19.34 -19.62 6.74
C VAL A 134 -20.77 -19.36 7.17
N LEU A 135 -20.97 -19.24 8.48
CA LEU A 135 -22.28 -18.94 9.05
C LEU A 135 -22.74 -17.56 8.60
N ARG A 136 -23.97 -17.50 8.05
CA ARG A 136 -24.59 -16.25 7.61
C ARG A 136 -25.10 -15.46 8.83
N PRO A 137 -24.55 -14.27 9.10
CA PRO A 137 -25.15 -13.37 10.10
C PRO A 137 -26.45 -12.77 9.56
N GLU A 138 -27.42 -12.49 10.44
CA GLU A 138 -28.66 -11.79 10.06
C GLU A 138 -28.38 -10.32 9.69
N ALA A 139 -27.53 -9.66 10.48
CA ALA A 139 -27.04 -8.32 10.22
C ALA A 139 -25.57 -8.21 10.66
N ILE A 140 -24.80 -7.40 9.94
CA ILE A 140 -23.43 -7.04 10.32
C ILE A 140 -23.46 -5.66 10.94
N ASN A 141 -23.05 -5.57 12.21
CA ASN A 141 -22.90 -4.30 12.89
C ASN A 141 -21.58 -3.64 12.44
N PRO A 142 -21.60 -2.46 11.78
CA PRO A 142 -20.39 -1.84 11.24
C PRO A 142 -19.53 -1.13 12.30
N TYR A 143 -19.87 -1.19 13.58
CA TYR A 143 -19.15 -0.46 14.62
C TYR A 143 -17.82 -1.10 14.98
N PHE A 144 -16.82 -0.24 15.21
CA PHE A 144 -15.54 -0.56 15.82
C PHE A 144 -15.53 -0.10 17.28
N LEU A 145 -15.20 -1.04 18.16
CA LEU A 145 -15.19 -0.91 19.62
C LEU A 145 -16.50 -0.37 20.19
N GLY A 146 -17.62 -0.58 19.49
CA GLY A 146 -18.95 -0.09 19.85
C GLY A 146 -19.14 1.43 19.76
N VAL A 147 -18.13 2.20 19.33
CA VAL A 147 -18.15 3.67 19.36
C VAL A 147 -17.98 4.32 17.99
N LEU A 148 -17.36 3.62 17.04
CA LEU A 148 -17.01 4.19 15.74
C LEU A 148 -17.73 3.44 14.62
N ASP A 149 -18.70 4.08 13.96
CA ASP A 149 -19.34 3.53 12.77
C ASP A 149 -18.37 3.53 11.57
N LEU A 150 -17.99 2.35 11.09
CA LEU A 150 -17.05 2.20 9.99
C LEU A 150 -17.70 2.32 8.60
N SER A 151 -19.04 2.37 8.52
CA SER A 151 -19.77 2.53 7.26
C SER A 151 -19.71 3.97 6.73
N GLN A 152 -19.46 4.94 7.62
CA GLN A 152 -19.40 6.36 7.30
C GLN A 152 -17.95 6.89 7.27
N PRO A 153 -17.67 8.01 6.58
CA PRO A 153 -16.36 8.64 6.66
C PRO A 153 -16.01 9.08 8.09
N ASN A 154 -14.72 9.03 8.43
CA ASN A 154 -14.24 9.47 9.74
C ASN A 154 -12.96 10.30 9.64
N LEU A 155 -13.01 11.52 10.20
CA LEU A 155 -11.91 12.47 10.15
C LEU A 155 -10.69 11.97 10.93
N VAL A 156 -10.87 11.38 12.11
CA VAL A 156 -9.76 10.92 12.95
C VAL A 156 -8.94 9.85 12.23
N LEU A 157 -9.61 8.86 11.64
CA LEU A 157 -8.93 7.82 10.85
C LEU A 157 -8.24 8.39 9.60
N ALA A 158 -8.86 9.34 8.90
CA ALA A 158 -8.24 9.98 7.75
C ALA A 158 -6.95 10.75 8.14
N VAL A 159 -6.99 11.50 9.25
CA VAL A 159 -5.82 12.22 9.78
C VAL A 159 -4.73 11.23 10.19
N LEU A 160 -5.07 10.18 10.94
CA LEU A 160 -4.10 9.17 11.37
C LEU A 160 -3.47 8.48 10.16
N ALA A 161 -4.25 8.07 9.17
CA ALA A 161 -3.73 7.47 7.94
C ALA A 161 -2.79 8.41 7.19
N GLY A 162 -3.15 9.69 7.03
CA GLY A 162 -2.29 10.69 6.40
C GLY A 162 -0.96 10.90 7.16
N ILE A 163 -1.02 11.04 8.48
CA ILE A 163 0.18 11.19 9.33
C ILE A 163 1.06 9.94 9.26
N SER A 164 0.48 8.75 9.38
CA SER A 164 1.22 7.50 9.23
C SER A 164 1.83 7.36 7.85
N GLN A 165 1.13 7.75 6.78
CA GLN A 165 1.64 7.73 5.41
C GLN A 165 2.85 8.67 5.25
N TYR A 166 2.83 9.84 5.88
CA TYR A 166 3.99 10.75 5.94
C TYR A 166 5.20 10.10 6.61
N PHE A 167 5.00 9.48 7.78
CA PHE A 167 6.11 8.84 8.50
C PHE A 167 6.67 7.64 7.75
N GLN A 168 5.80 6.81 7.16
CA GLN A 168 6.21 5.72 6.28
C GLN A 168 7.04 6.24 5.09
N ALA A 169 6.56 7.26 4.38
CA ALA A 169 7.28 7.85 3.26
C ALA A 169 8.66 8.41 3.70
N LYS A 170 8.71 9.05 4.87
CA LYS A 170 9.95 9.60 5.44
C LYS A 170 11.00 8.54 5.75
N MET A 171 10.60 7.33 6.15
CA MET A 171 11.54 6.22 6.37
C MET A 171 12.27 5.81 5.08
N MET A 172 11.65 6.03 3.92
CA MET A 172 12.18 5.64 2.61
C MET A 172 13.09 6.70 1.97
N VAL A 173 13.09 7.93 2.49
CA VAL A 173 13.90 9.00 1.93
C VAL A 173 15.39 8.73 2.22
N PRO A 174 16.25 8.61 1.19
CA PRO A 174 17.68 8.45 1.42
C PRO A 174 18.23 9.63 2.21
N LYS A 175 19.10 9.33 3.19
CA LYS A 175 19.92 10.36 3.82
C LYS A 175 20.84 10.94 2.73
N LYS A 176 20.47 12.09 2.16
CA LYS A 176 21.31 12.79 1.19
C LYS A 176 22.68 13.05 1.82
N GLU A 177 23.74 12.53 1.21
CA GLU A 177 25.04 13.19 1.31
C GLU A 177 24.88 14.59 0.73
N LYS A 178 25.49 15.59 1.36
CA LYS A 178 25.39 16.99 0.96
C LYS A 178 26.04 17.18 -0.42
N SER A 179 25.33 16.88 -1.50
CA SER A 179 25.74 17.24 -2.84
C SER A 179 25.61 18.76 -3.01
N LYS A 180 26.72 19.41 -3.35
CA LYS A 180 26.84 20.87 -3.48
C LYS A 180 26.35 21.43 -4.82
N SER A 181 25.83 20.59 -5.74
CA SER A 181 25.47 21.03 -7.09
C SER A 181 24.01 21.49 -7.20
N LYS A 182 23.80 22.75 -7.63
CA LYS A 182 22.48 23.37 -7.90
C LYS A 182 22.02 23.09 -9.34
N GLU A 183 22.00 21.84 -9.77
CA GLU A 183 21.59 21.51 -11.15
C GLU A 183 20.08 21.24 -11.31
N PRO A 184 19.46 21.49 -12.49
CA PRO A 184 18.02 21.29 -12.75
C PRO A 184 17.50 19.89 -12.44
N LEU A 185 18.37 18.89 -12.51
CA LEU A 185 18.02 17.49 -12.25
C LEU A 185 17.87 17.17 -10.75
N ASP A 186 18.57 17.93 -9.90
CA ASP A 186 18.37 17.88 -8.46
C ASP A 186 16.98 18.45 -8.11
N GLN A 187 16.44 19.37 -8.92
CA GLN A 187 15.05 19.85 -8.77
C GLN A 187 14.02 18.76 -9.09
N PHE A 188 14.21 17.95 -10.14
CA PHE A 188 13.30 16.84 -10.45
C PHE A 188 13.28 15.78 -9.33
N SER A 189 14.46 15.37 -8.83
CA SER A 189 14.55 14.41 -7.73
C SER A 189 13.97 14.97 -6.42
N LYS A 190 14.19 16.27 -6.15
CA LYS A 190 13.55 16.98 -5.03
C LYS A 190 12.03 17.01 -5.18
N GLN A 191 11.52 17.28 -6.37
CA GLN A 191 10.08 17.30 -6.66
C GLN A 191 9.46 15.92 -6.43
N LEU A 192 10.08 14.85 -6.93
CA LEU A 192 9.60 13.49 -6.70
C LEU A 192 9.57 13.15 -5.20
N THR A 193 10.63 13.53 -4.47
CA THR A 193 10.70 13.34 -3.01
C THR A 193 9.61 14.13 -2.29
N GLN A 194 9.35 15.38 -2.70
CA GLN A 194 8.31 16.23 -2.13
C GLN A 194 6.91 15.69 -2.42
N GLN A 195 6.68 15.17 -3.63
CA GLN A 195 5.43 14.49 -3.97
C GLN A 195 5.21 13.28 -3.06
N THR A 196 6.25 12.47 -2.86
CA THR A 196 6.15 11.30 -1.98
C THR A 196 5.92 11.67 -0.52
N LEU A 197 6.62 12.69 -0.02
CA LEU A 197 6.54 13.11 1.38
C LEU A 197 5.27 13.88 1.71
N TYR A 198 4.74 14.70 0.81
CA TYR A 198 3.66 15.63 1.17
C TYR A 198 2.42 15.42 0.33
N PHE A 199 2.57 15.26 -0.98
CA PHE A 199 1.43 15.14 -1.88
C PHE A 199 0.66 13.83 -1.62
N PHE A 200 1.32 12.67 -1.59
CA PHE A 200 0.61 11.41 -1.35
C PHE A 200 -0.05 11.34 0.03
N PRO A 201 0.58 11.72 1.15
CA PRO A 201 -0.09 11.78 2.44
C PRO A 201 -1.30 12.73 2.46
N ALA A 202 -1.19 13.92 1.87
CA ALA A 202 -2.32 14.84 1.77
C ALA A 202 -3.44 14.27 0.89
N PHE A 203 -3.08 13.67 -0.25
CA PHE A 203 -4.03 13.00 -1.14
C PHE A 203 -4.77 11.86 -0.42
N THR A 204 -4.04 11.01 0.32
CA THR A 204 -4.61 9.94 1.15
C THR A 204 -5.56 10.50 2.20
N PHE A 205 -5.20 11.60 2.87
CA PHE A 205 -6.10 12.27 3.81
C PHE A 205 -7.40 12.73 3.14
N PHE A 206 -7.31 13.48 2.04
CA PHE A 206 -8.49 14.03 1.37
C PHE A 206 -9.40 12.96 0.74
N ILE A 207 -8.83 11.87 0.23
CA ILE A 207 -9.65 10.78 -0.32
C ILE A 207 -10.37 10.02 0.80
N LEU A 208 -9.71 9.78 1.94
CA LEU A 208 -10.32 9.07 3.07
C LEU A 208 -11.41 9.88 3.78
N LEU A 209 -11.43 11.20 3.64
CA LEU A 209 -12.59 12.01 4.08
C LEU A 209 -13.88 11.73 3.30
N LYS A 210 -13.77 11.09 2.13
CA LYS A 210 -14.92 10.79 1.25
C LYS A 210 -15.30 9.30 1.24
N LEU A 211 -14.46 8.44 1.81
CA LEU A 211 -14.66 7.00 1.80
C LEU A 211 -15.11 6.51 3.18
N PRO A 212 -15.79 5.35 3.27
CA PRO A 212 -16.10 4.72 4.55
C PRO A 212 -14.85 4.54 5.41
N ALA A 213 -15.01 4.74 6.71
CA ALA A 213 -13.96 4.56 7.70
C ALA A 213 -13.37 3.14 7.71
N ALA A 214 -14.11 2.12 7.29
CA ALA A 214 -13.59 0.76 7.04
C ALA A 214 -12.37 0.77 6.10
N VAL A 215 -12.41 1.57 5.03
CA VAL A 215 -11.28 1.74 4.10
C VAL A 215 -10.13 2.47 4.77
N GLY A 216 -10.43 3.50 5.56
CA GLY A 216 -9.42 4.26 6.32
C GLY A 216 -8.70 3.40 7.36
N LEU A 217 -9.44 2.54 8.07
CA LEU A 217 -8.88 1.60 9.04
C LEU A 217 -7.98 0.57 8.37
N TYR A 218 -8.45 -0.04 7.26
CA TYR A 218 -7.63 -0.93 6.44
C TYR A 218 -6.32 -0.25 5.98
N TRP A 219 -6.42 1.00 5.52
CA TRP A 219 -5.27 1.77 5.03
C TRP A 219 -4.28 2.06 6.15
N LEU A 220 -4.77 2.47 7.33
CA LEU A 220 -3.95 2.74 8.51
C LEU A 220 -3.18 1.49 8.96
N VAL A 221 -3.88 0.36 9.13
CA VAL A 221 -3.26 -0.92 9.53
C VAL A 221 -2.23 -1.37 8.51
N THR A 222 -2.55 -1.22 7.22
CA THR A 222 -1.62 -1.45 6.11
C THR A 222 -0.34 -0.63 6.26
N ILE A 223 -0.44 0.68 6.48
CA ILE A 223 0.72 1.56 6.61
C ILE A 223 1.57 1.15 7.80
N LEU A 224 0.94 0.92 8.95
CA LEU A 224 1.63 0.52 10.18
C LEU A 224 2.38 -0.80 9.99
N PHE A 225 1.74 -1.79 9.36
CA PHE A 225 2.41 -3.06 9.04
C PHE A 225 3.62 -2.85 8.13
N THR A 226 3.49 -2.03 7.08
CA THR A 226 4.60 -1.73 6.18
C THR A 226 5.73 -0.96 6.89
N MET A 227 5.41 -0.03 7.80
CA MET A 227 6.42 0.65 8.61
C MET A 227 7.19 -0.35 9.48
N ILE A 228 6.50 -1.30 10.11
CA ILE A 228 7.13 -2.38 10.88
C ILE A 228 8.06 -3.20 9.97
N GLN A 229 7.60 -3.62 8.80
CA GLN A 229 8.44 -4.34 7.83
C GLN A 229 9.68 -3.53 7.42
N GLN A 230 9.51 -2.26 7.05
CA GLN A 230 10.61 -1.37 6.66
C GLN A 230 11.63 -1.21 7.79
N TYR A 231 11.17 -1.06 9.03
CA TYR A 231 12.02 -0.94 10.21
C TYR A 231 12.94 -2.15 10.38
N PHE A 232 12.44 -3.37 10.17
CA PHE A 232 13.26 -4.58 10.25
C PHE A 232 14.14 -4.83 9.02
N ILE A 233 13.70 -4.42 7.83
CA ILE A 233 14.42 -4.69 6.57
C ILE A 233 15.57 -3.70 6.35
N TYR A 234 15.35 -2.40 6.57
CA TYR A 234 16.31 -1.36 6.17
C TYR A 234 17.68 -1.42 6.87
N PRO A 235 17.79 -1.69 8.18
CA PRO A 235 19.08 -1.83 8.85
C PRO A 235 19.95 -2.94 8.23
N SER A 236 19.33 -4.06 7.85
CA SER A 236 20.00 -5.24 7.28
C SER A 236 20.65 -5.00 5.92
N TYR A 237 20.24 -3.94 5.19
CA TYR A 237 20.78 -3.57 3.88
C TYR A 237 21.60 -2.28 3.89
N SER A 238 21.91 -1.72 5.07
CA SER A 238 22.79 -0.56 5.23
C SER A 238 24.26 -0.91 5.48
N LYS A 239 24.58 -2.20 5.63
CA LYS A 239 25.91 -2.73 6.01
C LYS A 239 26.68 -3.40 4.86
N THR A 240 26.26 -3.20 3.61
CA THR A 240 26.96 -3.65 2.39
C THR A 240 27.07 -2.49 1.44
#